data_AF-A0A6G9Z7T3-F1
#
_entry.id   AF-A0A6G9Z7T3-F1
#
_cell.length_a   1.000
_cell.length_b   1.000
_cell.length_c   1.000
_cell.angle_alpha   90.00
_cell.angle_beta   90.00
_cell.angle_gamma   90.00
#
_symmetry.space_group_name_H-M   'P 1'
#
loop_
_entity.id
_entity.type
_entity.pdbx_description
1 polymer ?
#
loop_
_entity_poly.entity_id
_entity_poly.type
_entity_poly.pdbx_seq_one_letter_code
_entity_poly.pdbx_strand_id
1 'polypeptide(L)'
;MVRIEKEGTVPMPAGVHSALSAFLATEKRGRHDLVFRTTFGNTWCADGMGERFRAAAEKAKVPDCFSWHDLRHFYASALVERGASVKTVQVRLGHSSPMSP
;
A
#
# COMPACT_ATOMS: atom_id res chain seq x y z
N MET A 1 -5.54 9.44 -23.68
CA MET A 1 -6.25 9.72 -22.41
C MET A 1 -5.18 9.87 -21.33
N VAL A 2 -4.76 11.10 -21.03
CA VAL A 2 -3.70 11.36 -20.03
C VAL A 2 -4.35 11.32 -18.66
N ARG A 3 -4.04 10.29 -17.87
CA ARG A 3 -4.44 10.20 -16.46
C ARG A 3 -3.54 11.16 -15.69
N ILE A 4 -4.09 12.26 -15.19
CA ILE A 4 -3.36 13.16 -14.29
C ILE A 4 -3.11 12.38 -13.00
N GLU A 5 -1.89 11.87 -12.80
CA GLU A 5 -1.50 11.24 -11.54
C GLU A 5 -1.22 12.35 -10.52
N LYS A 6 -1.95 12.34 -9.40
CA LYS A 6 -1.65 13.25 -8.28
C LYS A 6 -0.41 12.72 -7.57
N GLU A 7 0.73 13.33 -7.85
CA GLU A 7 1.99 13.04 -7.17
C GLU A 7 1.92 13.51 -5.71
N GLY A 8 2.26 12.61 -4.80
CA GLY A 8 2.31 12.89 -3.36
C GLY A 8 3.40 12.06 -2.71
N THR A 9 4.17 12.67 -1.81
CA THR A 9 5.19 11.96 -1.03
C THR A 9 4.57 11.45 0.27
N VAL A 10 4.77 10.17 0.57
CA VAL A 10 4.34 9.55 1.84
C VAL A 10 5.57 9.12 2.62
N PRO A 11 5.69 9.47 3.92
CA PRO A 11 6.79 9.01 4.75
C PRO A 11 6.78 7.48 4.87
N MET A 12 7.91 6.85 4.57
CA MET A 12 8.08 5.40 4.71
C MET A 12 8.68 5.07 6.09
N PRO A 13 7.98 4.29 6.94
CA PRO A 13 8.53 3.86 8.22
C PRO A 13 9.81 3.02 8.04
N ALA A 14 10.74 3.10 8.99
CA ALA A 14 12.03 2.41 8.92
C ALA A 14 11.90 0.89 8.69
N GLY A 15 10.92 0.24 9.33
CA GLY A 15 10.65 -1.19 9.11
C GLY A 15 10.22 -1.51 7.68
N VAL A 16 9.39 -0.65 7.07
CA VAL A 16 8.97 -0.79 5.67
C VAL A 16 10.15 -0.54 4.73
N HIS A 17 10.95 0.49 5.00
CA HIS A 17 12.17 0.76 4.24
C HIS A 17 13.10 -0.47 4.26
N SER A 18 13.34 -1.05 5.44
CA SER A 18 14.20 -2.22 5.60
C SER A 18 13.67 -3.43 4.85
N ALA A 19 12.37 -3.75 5.00
CA ALA A 19 11.73 -4.87 4.32
C ALA A 19 11.76 -4.71 2.80
N LEU A 20 11.46 -3.50 2.30
CA LEU A 20 11.49 -3.19 0.88
C LEU A 20 12.91 -3.27 0.31
N SER A 21 13.90 -2.75 1.05
CA SER A 21 15.31 -2.82 0.65
C SER A 21 15.79 -4.27 0.55
N ALA A 22 15.46 -5.10 1.54
CA ALA A 22 15.79 -6.52 1.53
C ALA A 22 15.11 -7.25 0.36
N PHE A 23 13.84 -6.95 0.09
CA PHE A 23 13.12 -7.49 -1.06
C PHE A 23 13.73 -7.07 -2.40
N LEU A 24 14.14 -5.82 -2.55
CA LEU A 24 14.76 -5.34 -3.79
C LEU A 24 16.15 -5.93 -4.02
N ALA A 25 16.85 -6.33 -2.96
CA ALA A 25 18.18 -6.95 -3.04
C ALA A 25 18.15 -8.43 -3.50
N THR A 26 17.00 -9.08 -3.57
CA THR A 26 16.91 -10.51 -3.93
C THR A 26 17.27 -10.78 -5.38
N GLU A 27 17.14 -9.78 -6.26
CA GLU A 27 17.36 -9.91 -7.69
C GLU A 27 17.99 -8.63 -8.25
N LYS A 28 18.79 -8.75 -9.30
CA LYS A 28 19.26 -7.57 -10.05
C LYS A 28 18.06 -6.93 -10.76
N ARG A 29 17.94 -5.61 -10.63
CA ARG A 29 16.85 -4.82 -11.19
C ARG A 29 17.40 -3.61 -11.92
N GLY A 30 16.80 -3.28 -13.05
CA GLY A 30 17.03 -2.02 -13.74
C GLY A 30 16.41 -0.84 -12.99
N ARG A 31 16.87 0.38 -13.27
CA ARG A 31 16.35 1.61 -12.65
C ARG A 31 14.85 1.83 -12.90
N HIS A 32 14.35 1.31 -14.02
CA HIS A 32 12.96 1.48 -14.46
C HIS A 32 12.13 0.21 -14.31
N ASP A 33 12.65 -0.81 -13.61
CA ASP A 33 11.90 -2.04 -13.35
C ASP A 33 10.79 -1.77 -12.34
N LEU A 34 9.69 -2.51 -12.49
CA LEU A 34 8.64 -2.55 -11.48
C LEU A 34 9.20 -3.03 -10.14
N VAL A 35 8.86 -2.31 -9.07
CA VAL A 35 9.16 -2.72 -7.69
C VAL A 35 8.48 -4.07 -7.42
N PHE A 36 7.16 -4.12 -7.59
CA PHE A 36 6.38 -5.35 -7.44
C PHE A 36 6.00 -5.89 -8.82
N ARG A 37 6.52 -7.09 -9.13
CA ARG A 37 6.27 -7.79 -10.39
C ARG A 37 5.91 -9.25 -10.14
N THR A 38 5.22 -9.86 -11.09
CA THR A 38 5.03 -11.31 -11.11
C THR A 38 6.36 -12.02 -11.36
N THR A 39 6.39 -13.33 -11.17
CA THR A 39 7.55 -14.16 -11.54
C THR A 39 7.93 -14.05 -13.02
N PHE A 40 6.97 -13.67 -13.87
CA PHE A 40 7.19 -13.42 -15.31
C PHE A 40 7.56 -11.97 -15.63
N GLY A 41 7.77 -11.12 -14.61
CA GLY A 41 8.18 -9.71 -14.79
C GLY A 41 7.04 -8.73 -15.09
N ASN A 42 5.79 -9.19 -15.14
CA ASN A 42 4.63 -8.37 -15.45
C ASN A 42 4.05 -7.66 -14.21
N THR A 43 3.17 -6.68 -14.43
CA THR A 43 2.35 -6.09 -13.36
C THR A 43 1.39 -7.12 -12.77
N TRP A 44 1.05 -6.97 -11.50
CA TRP A 44 -0.05 -7.73 -10.90
C TRP A 44 -1.39 -7.27 -11.44
N CYS A 45 -2.27 -8.23 -11.79
CA CYS A 45 -3.68 -7.95 -11.98
C CYS A 45 -4.40 -7.81 -10.62
N ALA A 46 -5.56 -7.15 -10.61
CA ALA A 46 -6.33 -6.94 -9.38
C ALA A 46 -6.68 -8.26 -8.68
N ASP A 47 -7.14 -9.26 -9.44
CA ASP A 47 -7.56 -10.56 -8.89
C ASP A 47 -6.39 -11.32 -8.26
N GLY A 48 -5.26 -11.41 -8.97
CA GLY A 48 -4.06 -12.09 -8.49
C GLY A 48 -3.42 -11.40 -7.28
N MET A 49 -3.65 -10.10 -7.12
CA MET A 49 -3.26 -9.35 -5.93
C MET A 49 -4.26 -9.58 -4.78
N GLY A 50 -5.55 -9.67 -5.07
CA GLY A 50 -6.61 -10.00 -4.11
C GLY A 50 -6.44 -11.38 -3.49
N GLU A 51 -6.12 -12.39 -4.30
CA GLU A 51 -5.84 -13.75 -3.82
C GLU A 51 -4.67 -13.79 -2.85
N ARG A 52 -3.56 -13.11 -3.20
CA ARG A 52 -2.37 -13.00 -2.34
C ARG A 52 -2.67 -12.28 -1.04
N PHE A 53 -3.48 -11.23 -1.10
CA PHE A 53 -3.92 -10.52 0.08
C PHE A 53 -4.75 -11.41 1.00
N ARG A 54 -5.70 -12.17 0.44
CA ARG A 54 -6.53 -13.11 1.21
C ARG A 54 -5.67 -14.18 1.88
N ALA A 55 -4.70 -14.75 1.18
CA ALA A 55 -3.76 -15.70 1.77
C ALA A 55 -2.92 -15.08 2.90
N ALA A 56 -2.47 -13.83 2.75
CA ALA A 56 -1.76 -13.11 3.80
C ALA A 56 -2.66 -12.80 5.00
N ALA A 57 -3.93 -12.43 4.76
CA ALA A 57 -4.94 -12.17 5.77
C ALA A 57 -5.27 -13.44 6.58
N GLU A 58 -5.50 -14.57 5.92
CA GLU A 58 -5.71 -15.88 6.56
C GLU A 58 -4.51 -16.25 7.45
N LYS A 59 -3.29 -16.09 6.95
CA LYS A 59 -2.06 -16.35 7.72
C LYS A 59 -1.92 -15.43 8.94
N ALA A 60 -2.34 -14.18 8.80
CA ALA A 60 -2.36 -13.20 9.88
C ALA A 60 -3.53 -13.40 10.87
N LYS A 61 -4.47 -14.31 10.56
CA LYS A 61 -5.67 -14.60 11.35
C LYS A 61 -6.56 -13.36 11.58
N VAL A 62 -6.64 -12.49 10.57
CA VAL A 62 -7.59 -11.36 10.58
C VAL A 62 -8.98 -11.84 10.11
N PRO A 63 -10.06 -11.08 10.39
CA PRO A 63 -11.40 -11.45 9.94
C PRO A 63 -11.49 -11.64 8.43
N ASP A 64 -12.38 -12.53 7.96
CA ASP A 64 -12.55 -12.84 6.54
C ASP A 64 -13.00 -11.64 5.70
N CYS A 65 -13.65 -10.65 6.32
CA CYS A 65 -14.04 -9.40 5.67
C CYS A 65 -12.91 -8.36 5.59
N PHE A 66 -11.72 -8.66 6.12
CA PHE A 66 -10.59 -7.74 6.10
C PHE A 66 -10.13 -7.48 4.66
N SER A 67 -10.04 -6.20 4.30
CA SER A 67 -9.80 -5.72 2.94
C SER A 67 -8.66 -4.70 2.89
N TRP A 68 -8.30 -4.29 1.67
CA TRP A 68 -7.37 -3.17 1.46
C TRP A 68 -7.88 -1.84 2.05
N HIS A 69 -9.19 -1.67 2.19
CA HIS A 69 -9.78 -0.48 2.76
C HIS A 69 -9.51 -0.40 4.27
N ASP A 70 -9.55 -1.54 4.96
CA ASP A 70 -9.27 -1.63 6.39
C ASP A 70 -7.81 -1.26 6.71
N LEU A 71 -6.86 -1.66 5.86
CA LEU A 71 -5.48 -1.20 5.99
C LEU A 71 -5.35 0.33 5.86
N ARG A 72 -6.10 0.93 4.94
CA ARG A 72 -6.10 2.38 4.75
C ARG A 72 -6.76 3.10 5.93
N HIS A 73 -7.85 2.55 6.47
CA HIS A 73 -8.48 3.04 7.69
C HIS A 73 -7.55 2.94 8.90
N PHE A 74 -6.89 1.78 9.08
CA PHE A 74 -5.93 1.60 10.15
C PHE A 74 -4.80 2.62 10.08
N TYR A 75 -4.25 2.87 8.89
CA TYR A 75 -3.23 3.90 8.70
C TYR A 75 -3.76 5.30 9.08
N ALA A 76 -4.97 5.66 8.66
CA ALA A 76 -5.59 6.93 9.02
C ALA A 76 -5.75 7.08 10.55
N SER A 77 -6.33 6.07 11.20
CA SER A 77 -6.55 6.03 12.65
C SER A 77 -5.22 6.14 13.42
N ALA A 78 -4.21 5.36 13.01
CA ALA A 78 -2.89 5.39 13.63
C ALA A 78 -2.18 6.75 13.49
N LEU A 79 -2.44 7.50 12.41
CA LEU A 79 -1.93 8.86 12.28
C LEU A 79 -2.64 9.84 13.22
N VAL A 80 -3.96 9.75 13.32
CA VAL A 80 -4.76 10.60 14.22
C VAL A 80 -4.39 10.35 15.67
N GLU A 81 -4.26 9.08 16.08
CA GLU A 81 -3.85 8.70 17.44
C GLU A 81 -2.48 9.27 17.82
N ARG A 82 -1.57 9.38 16.85
CA ARG A 82 -0.24 10.00 17.02
C ARG A 82 -0.25 11.53 16.92
N GLY A 83 -1.42 12.16 16.90
CA GLY A 83 -1.58 13.61 16.89
C GLY A 83 -1.43 14.28 15.52
N ALA A 84 -1.51 13.53 14.41
CA ALA A 84 -1.49 14.14 13.09
C ALA A 84 -2.78 14.93 12.83
N SER A 85 -2.64 16.13 12.23
CA SER A 85 -3.81 16.92 11.83
C SER A 85 -4.60 16.21 10.71
N VAL A 86 -5.92 16.48 10.64
CA VAL A 86 -6.79 15.96 9.57
C VAL A 86 -6.25 16.32 8.18
N LYS A 87 -5.71 17.53 8.03
CA LYS A 87 -5.07 17.98 6.78
C LYS A 87 -3.86 17.11 6.42
N THR A 88 -3.03 16.77 7.40
CA THR A 88 -1.87 15.87 7.20
C THR A 88 -2.30 14.47 6.78
N VAL A 89 -3.35 13.92 7.40
CA VAL A 89 -3.89 12.60 7.06
C VAL A 89 -4.46 12.59 5.64
N GLN A 90 -5.24 13.60 5.26
CA GLN A 90 -5.80 13.73 3.90
C GLN A 90 -4.72 13.82 2.82
N VAL A 91 -3.65 14.59 3.07
CA VAL A 91 -2.52 14.69 2.14
C VAL A 91 -1.82 13.33 1.99
N ARG A 92 -1.57 12.62 3.09
CA ARG A 92 -0.92 11.29 3.06
C ARG A 92 -1.76 10.20 2.41
N LEU A 93 -3.09 10.31 2.50
CA LEU A 93 -4.02 9.37 1.87
C LEU A 93 -4.33 9.72 0.41
N GLY A 94 -3.94 10.90 -0.08
CA GLY A 94 -4.13 11.32 -1.48
C GLY A 94 -5.47 12.00 -1.76
N HIS A 95 -5.99 12.83 -0.85
CA HIS A 95 -7.30 13.50 -0.95
C HIS A 95 -8.46 12.54 -1.25
N SER A 96 -8.37 11.28 -0.82
CA SER A 96 -9.53 10.38 -0.84
C SER A 96 -10.60 10.98 0.05
N SER A 97 -11.66 11.51 -0.56
CA SER A 97 -12.90 11.81 0.16
C SER A 97 -13.30 10.57 0.96
N PRO A 98 -13.80 10.71 2.19
CA PRO A 98 -14.43 9.60 2.88
C PRO A 98 -15.61 9.16 2.00
N MET A 99 -15.49 8.00 1.37
CA MET A 99 -16.60 7.39 0.65
C MET A 99 -17.39 6.60 1.69
N SER A 100 -18.32 7.29 2.37
CA SER A 100 -19.53 6.68 2.94
C SER A 100 -20.59 6.63 1.83
N PRO A 101 -21.44 5.59 1.82
CA PRO A 101 -22.61 5.54 2.69
C PRO A 101 -22.60 4.37 3.67
#